data_AF-A0A4U1JGG3-F1
#
_entry.id   AF-A0A4U1JGG3-F1
#
_cell.length_a   1.000
_cell.length_b   1.000
_cell.length_c   1.000
_cell.angle_alpha   90.00
_cell.angle_beta   90.00
_cell.angle_gamma   90.00
#
_symmetry.space_group_name_H-M   'P 1'
#
loop_
_entity.id
_entity.type
_entity.pdbx_description
1 polymer ?
#
loop_
_entity_poly.entity_id
_entity_poly.type
_entity_poly.pdbx_seq_one_letter_code
_entity_poly.pdbx_strand_id
1 'polypeptide(L)'
;MSRARRARTRLLAAVQRRRAGPVRARMGAQTPGLAALLGLLARRREDVLERGTDWVFALAPDLQGKRPRDETRDLVDRVITTNVAVLASGDRAPLGAFIAYVTSLRAASEFRVSTLLRGFLSFKRGVAVVIAEERWPAREALAALGLVEEVYYEAIFELSDVYGEKLVGSVVARKRELEVELGEKRAELEDKITTIDAQRAELRALSSPVLRVWEGVLLLPLVGEISPERAEHAKGVLLHAIGRYRARVVLIDVTGLSVVDAHAAGVLGAMMRATGLVGAEGMLVGVRGDAARMFVEIGELFLGARTFATLGDGLRHAIRRVLHLSKARSF
;
A
#
# COMPACT_ATOMS: atom_id res chain seq x y z
N MET A 1 -29.50 -24.08 21.23
CA MET A 1 -28.48 -24.41 20.19
C MET A 1 -29.13 -25.08 18.99
N SER A 2 -29.04 -24.47 17.80
CA SER A 2 -29.73 -24.95 16.59
C SER A 2 -29.22 -26.32 16.13
N ARG A 3 -30.08 -27.09 15.43
CA ARG A 3 -29.76 -28.39 14.82
C ARG A 3 -28.49 -28.32 13.96
N ALA A 4 -28.27 -27.21 13.23
CA ALA A 4 -27.09 -26.98 12.41
C ALA A 4 -25.79 -26.87 13.24
N ARG A 5 -25.85 -26.21 14.41
CA ARG A 5 -24.69 -26.09 15.30
C ARG A 5 -24.30 -27.44 15.90
N ARG A 6 -25.27 -28.29 16.27
CA ARG A 6 -25.02 -29.65 16.75
C ARG A 6 -24.51 -30.60 15.66
N ALA A 7 -25.00 -30.46 14.42
CA ALA A 7 -24.49 -31.21 13.27
C ALA A 7 -23.03 -30.84 12.97
N ARG A 8 -22.69 -29.54 13.00
CA ARG A 8 -21.31 -29.06 12.80
C ARG A 8 -20.36 -29.53 13.92
N THR A 9 -20.79 -29.51 15.17
CA THR A 9 -19.99 -30.01 16.31
C THR A 9 -19.80 -31.53 16.24
N ARG A 10 -20.82 -32.30 15.83
CA ARG A 10 -20.71 -33.76 15.62
C ARG A 10 -19.79 -34.10 14.44
N LEU A 11 -19.84 -33.33 13.36
CA LEU A 11 -18.95 -33.50 12.21
C LEU A 11 -17.49 -33.20 12.59
N LEU A 12 -17.23 -32.10 13.29
CA LEU A 12 -15.90 -31.75 13.81
C LEU A 12 -15.37 -32.80 14.79
N ALA A 13 -16.22 -33.30 15.69
CA ALA A 13 -15.84 -34.36 16.63
C ALA A 13 -15.61 -35.72 15.93
N ALA A 14 -16.35 -36.05 14.87
CA ALA A 14 -16.12 -37.24 14.06
C ALA A 14 -14.83 -37.15 13.24
N VAL A 15 -14.52 -35.97 12.69
CA VAL A 15 -13.25 -35.66 12.00
C VAL A 15 -12.08 -35.71 12.98
N GLN A 16 -12.22 -35.16 14.19
CA GLN A 16 -11.20 -35.23 15.24
C GLN A 16 -11.02 -36.64 15.81
N ARG A 17 -12.08 -37.45 15.95
CA ARG A 17 -11.95 -38.87 16.32
C ARG A 17 -11.30 -39.70 15.21
N ARG A 18 -11.53 -39.34 13.93
CA ARG A 18 -10.82 -39.94 12.79
C ARG A 18 -9.34 -39.56 12.71
N ARG A 19 -8.89 -38.47 13.35
CA ARG A 19 -7.45 -38.13 13.51
C ARG A 19 -6.66 -39.11 14.40
N ALA A 20 -7.33 -39.96 15.19
CA ALA A 20 -6.65 -40.86 16.12
C ALA A 20 -6.28 -42.22 15.47
N GLY A 21 -5.13 -42.26 14.80
CA GLY A 21 -4.44 -43.50 14.39
C GLY A 21 -4.59 -43.91 12.91
N PRO A 22 -3.60 -44.65 12.35
CA PRO A 22 -3.55 -44.93 10.92
C PRO A 22 -4.67 -45.86 10.43
N VAL A 23 -5.11 -45.72 9.16
CA VAL A 23 -6.17 -46.55 8.55
C VAL A 23 -5.91 -48.04 8.74
N ARG A 24 -4.64 -48.49 8.67
CA ARG A 24 -4.26 -49.89 8.94
C ARG A 24 -4.33 -50.30 10.43
N ALA A 25 -4.19 -49.36 11.38
CA ALA A 25 -4.46 -49.64 12.79
C ALA A 25 -5.97 -49.85 13.06
N ARG A 26 -6.84 -49.42 12.13
CA ARG A 26 -8.28 -49.70 12.14
C ARG A 26 -8.69 -50.86 11.22
N MET A 27 -7.84 -51.20 10.25
CA MET A 27 -8.04 -52.28 9.28
C MET A 27 -7.13 -53.49 9.61
N GLY A 28 -7.65 -54.42 10.42
CA GLY A 28 -6.97 -55.71 10.67
C GLY A 28 -7.01 -56.65 9.46
N ALA A 29 -6.35 -57.81 9.55
CA ALA A 29 -6.30 -58.82 8.49
C ALA A 29 -7.68 -59.35 8.04
N GLN A 30 -8.73 -59.15 8.85
CA GLN A 30 -10.12 -59.56 8.57
C GLN A 30 -11.00 -58.43 8.01
N THR A 31 -10.40 -57.34 7.51
CA THR A 31 -11.19 -56.21 7.00
C THR A 31 -12.01 -56.64 5.77
N PRO A 32 -13.35 -56.54 5.80
CA PRO A 32 -14.20 -56.95 4.69
C PRO A 32 -13.82 -56.22 3.39
N GLY A 33 -13.71 -56.97 2.29
CA GLY A 33 -13.40 -56.42 0.96
C GLY A 33 -11.92 -56.07 0.72
N LEU A 34 -11.04 -56.11 1.73
CA LEU A 34 -9.62 -55.75 1.55
C LEU A 34 -8.87 -56.73 0.66
N ALA A 35 -9.00 -58.03 0.91
CA ALA A 35 -8.34 -59.06 0.11
C ALA A 35 -8.82 -59.05 -1.35
N ALA A 36 -10.13 -58.88 -1.55
CA ALA A 36 -10.73 -58.75 -2.88
C ALA A 36 -10.21 -57.52 -3.62
N LEU A 37 -10.19 -56.36 -2.95
CA LEU A 37 -9.68 -55.10 -3.50
C LEU A 37 -8.21 -55.19 -3.88
N LEU A 38 -7.35 -55.73 -3.01
CA LEU A 38 -5.93 -55.93 -3.31
C LEU A 38 -5.74 -56.93 -4.46
N GLY A 39 -6.56 -57.98 -4.52
CA GLY A 39 -6.57 -58.92 -5.64
C GLY A 39 -6.96 -58.27 -6.97
N LEU A 40 -7.97 -57.39 -6.97
CA LEU A 40 -8.34 -56.59 -8.15
C LEU A 40 -7.20 -55.67 -8.56
N LEU A 41 -6.61 -54.94 -7.61
CA LEU A 41 -5.52 -54.01 -7.87
C LEU A 41 -4.26 -54.73 -8.36
N ALA A 42 -4.03 -55.99 -7.98
CA ALA A 42 -2.93 -56.79 -8.52
C ALA A 42 -3.17 -57.22 -9.97
N ARG A 43 -4.42 -57.52 -10.37
CA ARG A 43 -4.76 -58.03 -11.70
C ARG A 43 -5.10 -56.95 -12.73
N ARG A 44 -5.78 -55.89 -12.30
CA ARG A 44 -6.40 -54.84 -13.14
C ARG A 44 -5.87 -53.44 -12.80
N ARG A 45 -4.63 -53.33 -12.28
CA ARG A 45 -3.98 -52.05 -11.96
C ARG A 45 -4.03 -51.07 -13.13
N GLU A 46 -3.70 -51.58 -14.31
CA GLU A 46 -3.59 -50.80 -15.54
C GLU A 46 -4.94 -50.24 -15.97
N ASP A 47 -6.02 -51.02 -15.86
CA ASP A 47 -7.37 -50.53 -16.12
C ASP A 47 -7.76 -49.43 -15.14
N VAL A 48 -7.46 -49.60 -13.84
CA VAL A 48 -7.73 -48.58 -12.83
C VAL A 48 -6.98 -47.29 -13.14
N LEU A 49 -5.72 -47.39 -13.58
CA LEU A 49 -4.89 -46.27 -14.02
C LEU A 49 -5.49 -45.55 -15.22
N GLU A 50 -5.85 -46.28 -16.27
CA GLU A 50 -6.40 -45.69 -17.49
C GLU A 50 -7.75 -45.02 -17.25
N ARG A 51 -8.67 -45.70 -16.56
CA ARG A 51 -9.98 -45.13 -16.20
C ARG A 51 -9.86 -43.90 -15.30
N GLY A 52 -8.93 -43.94 -14.34
CA GLY A 52 -8.62 -42.81 -13.47
C GLY A 52 -8.05 -41.62 -14.25
N THR A 53 -7.11 -41.89 -15.16
CA THR A 53 -6.47 -40.90 -16.03
C THR A 53 -7.48 -40.21 -16.93
N ASP A 54 -8.31 -40.99 -17.64
CA ASP A 54 -9.37 -40.48 -18.50
C ASP A 54 -10.36 -39.61 -17.74
N TRP A 55 -10.72 -40.04 -16.52
CA TRP A 55 -11.63 -39.29 -15.66
C TRP A 55 -11.04 -37.94 -15.24
N VAL A 56 -9.75 -37.89 -14.84
CA VAL A 56 -9.09 -36.62 -14.49
C VAL A 56 -8.95 -35.73 -15.71
N PHE A 57 -8.54 -36.30 -16.85
CA PHE A 57 -8.33 -35.57 -18.09
C PHE A 57 -9.63 -34.94 -18.62
N ALA A 58 -10.74 -35.68 -18.59
CA ALA A 58 -12.05 -35.18 -19.00
C ALA A 58 -12.61 -34.08 -18.09
N LEU A 59 -12.26 -34.09 -16.80
CA LEU A 59 -12.78 -33.14 -15.80
C LEU A 59 -11.86 -31.96 -15.50
N ALA A 60 -10.80 -31.76 -16.28
CA ALA A 60 -9.86 -30.66 -16.10
C ALA A 60 -10.00 -29.55 -17.16
N PRO A 61 -11.13 -28.82 -17.23
CA PRO A 61 -11.29 -27.69 -18.15
C PRO A 61 -10.31 -26.55 -17.84
N ASP A 62 -9.82 -26.47 -16.60
CA ASP A 62 -8.79 -25.52 -16.14
C ASP A 62 -7.38 -25.85 -16.65
N LEU A 63 -7.14 -27.08 -17.11
CA LEU A 63 -5.86 -27.48 -17.73
C LEU A 63 -5.88 -27.29 -19.26
N GLN A 64 -7.05 -27.05 -19.90
CA GLN A 64 -7.22 -26.71 -21.33
C GLN A 64 -6.33 -27.49 -22.32
N GLY A 65 -6.02 -28.77 -22.07
CA GLY A 65 -5.12 -29.56 -22.93
C GLY A 65 -3.63 -29.15 -22.87
N LYS A 66 -3.23 -28.23 -21.98
CA LYS A 66 -1.85 -27.79 -21.79
C LYS A 66 -0.97 -28.82 -21.08
N ARG A 67 -1.58 -29.68 -20.25
CA ARG A 67 -0.87 -30.80 -19.61
C ARG A 67 -1.03 -32.05 -20.48
N PRO A 68 0.08 -32.64 -20.97
CA PRO A 68 0.05 -33.94 -21.65
C PRO A 68 -0.71 -35.00 -20.83
N ARG A 69 -1.46 -35.87 -21.51
CA ARG A 69 -2.16 -36.98 -20.85
C ARG A 69 -1.18 -37.86 -20.08
N ASP A 70 0.02 -38.05 -20.61
CA ASP A 70 1.07 -38.85 -19.98
C ASP A 70 1.51 -38.28 -18.61
N GLU A 71 1.64 -36.96 -18.49
CA GLU A 71 1.89 -36.33 -17.18
C GLU A 71 0.72 -36.53 -16.21
N THR A 72 -0.52 -36.55 -16.71
CA THR A 72 -1.70 -36.84 -15.88
C THR A 72 -1.68 -38.29 -15.43
N ARG A 73 -1.32 -39.21 -16.33
CA ARG A 73 -1.18 -40.64 -16.07
C ARG A 73 -0.13 -40.89 -14.99
N ASP A 74 1.04 -40.25 -15.06
CA ASP A 74 2.10 -40.37 -14.05
C ASP A 74 1.63 -39.93 -12.64
N LEU A 75 0.84 -38.86 -12.57
CA LEU A 75 0.27 -38.40 -11.31
C LEU A 75 -0.79 -39.37 -10.76
N VAL A 76 -1.64 -39.92 -11.63
CA VAL A 76 -2.63 -40.94 -11.24
C VAL A 76 -1.94 -42.23 -10.80
N ASP A 77 -0.86 -42.63 -11.46
CA ASP A 77 -0.06 -43.81 -11.11
C ASP A 77 0.54 -43.69 -9.71
N ARG A 78 1.08 -42.50 -9.39
CA ARG A 78 1.57 -42.19 -8.04
C ARG A 78 0.44 -42.26 -7.01
N VAL A 79 -0.74 -41.72 -7.31
CA VAL A 79 -1.92 -41.83 -6.43
C VAL A 79 -2.29 -43.29 -6.19
N ILE A 80 -2.33 -44.13 -7.22
CA ILE A 80 -2.62 -45.56 -7.10
C ILE A 80 -1.57 -46.23 -6.21
N THR A 81 -0.29 -45.99 -6.49
CA THR A 81 0.84 -46.56 -5.75
C THR A 81 0.77 -46.20 -4.27
N THR A 82 0.50 -44.93 -3.96
CA THR A 82 0.29 -44.45 -2.59
C THR A 82 -0.88 -45.15 -1.91
N ASN A 83 -2.04 -45.22 -2.55
CA ASN A 83 -3.22 -45.86 -1.94
C ASN A 83 -3.02 -47.37 -1.74
N VAL A 84 -2.35 -48.06 -2.68
CA VAL A 84 -2.01 -49.48 -2.56
C VAL A 84 -1.06 -49.71 -1.38
N ALA A 85 -0.04 -48.86 -1.19
CA ALA A 85 0.88 -48.98 -0.06
C ALA A 85 0.14 -48.86 1.28
N VAL A 86 -0.77 -47.89 1.41
CA VAL A 86 -1.61 -47.69 2.60
C VAL A 86 -2.55 -48.89 2.81
N LEU A 87 -3.22 -49.37 1.77
CA LEU A 87 -4.15 -50.51 1.86
C LEU A 87 -3.43 -51.83 2.22
N ALA A 88 -2.29 -52.11 1.58
CA ALA A 88 -1.57 -53.38 1.74
C ALA A 88 -0.78 -53.45 3.06
N SER A 89 -0.04 -52.38 3.36
CA SER A 89 0.98 -52.37 4.41
C SER A 89 0.77 -51.30 5.49
N GLY A 90 -0.16 -50.36 5.26
CA GLY A 90 -0.30 -49.17 6.09
C GLY A 90 0.86 -48.19 5.94
N ASP A 91 1.76 -48.41 4.99
CA ASP A 91 2.88 -47.52 4.71
C ASP A 91 2.37 -46.22 4.10
N ARG A 92 2.72 -45.11 4.75
CA ARG A 92 2.35 -43.74 4.37
C ARG A 92 3.52 -42.96 3.80
N ALA A 93 4.75 -43.49 3.81
CA ALA A 93 5.89 -42.79 3.24
C ALA A 93 5.65 -42.37 1.77
N PRO A 94 5.01 -43.20 0.91
CA PRO A 94 4.65 -42.79 -0.44
C PRO A 94 3.64 -41.64 -0.50
N LEU A 95 2.71 -41.54 0.46
CA LEU A 95 1.74 -40.44 0.55
C LEU A 95 2.44 -39.12 0.88
N GLY A 96 3.28 -39.12 1.91
CA GLY A 96 4.06 -37.95 2.30
C GLY A 96 4.99 -37.47 1.17
N ALA A 97 5.68 -38.40 0.50
CA ALA A 97 6.54 -38.08 -0.64
C ALA A 97 5.75 -37.49 -1.82
N PHE A 98 4.56 -38.04 -2.12
CA PHE A 98 3.69 -37.51 -3.16
C PHE A 98 3.18 -36.12 -2.83
N ILE A 99 2.72 -35.88 -1.59
CA ILE A 99 2.29 -34.56 -1.10
C ILE A 99 3.44 -33.55 -1.20
N ALA A 100 4.66 -33.94 -0.79
CA ALA A 100 5.83 -33.08 -0.91
C ALA A 100 6.12 -32.69 -2.38
N TYR A 101 6.07 -33.67 -3.29
CA TYR A 101 6.25 -33.47 -4.73
C TYR A 101 5.21 -32.54 -5.35
N VAL A 102 3.91 -32.80 -5.17
CA VAL A 102 2.86 -31.94 -5.75
C VAL A 102 2.89 -30.53 -5.16
N THR A 103 3.39 -30.39 -3.94
CA THR A 103 3.50 -29.09 -3.29
C THR A 103 4.81 -28.37 -3.61
N SER A 104 5.84 -29.03 -4.14
CA SER A 104 7.01 -28.33 -4.71
C SER A 104 6.68 -27.73 -6.08
N LEU A 105 5.85 -28.41 -6.87
CA LEU A 105 5.30 -27.89 -8.13
C LEU A 105 4.44 -26.63 -7.92
N ARG A 106 3.97 -26.35 -6.69
CA ARG A 106 3.16 -25.16 -6.34
C ARG A 106 3.93 -23.85 -6.27
N ALA A 107 5.26 -23.88 -6.07
CA ALA A 107 6.07 -22.66 -5.98
C ALA A 107 6.08 -21.83 -7.28
N ALA A 108 5.60 -22.41 -8.39
CA ALA A 108 5.47 -21.77 -9.70
C ALA A 108 4.05 -21.17 -9.99
N SER A 109 3.19 -20.99 -8.98
CA SER A 109 2.00 -20.10 -9.01
C SER A 109 0.74 -20.50 -9.81
N GLU A 110 0.64 -21.66 -10.47
CA GLU A 110 -0.59 -21.98 -11.28
C GLU A 110 -1.44 -23.19 -10.82
N PHE A 111 -1.06 -23.94 -9.79
CA PHE A 111 -1.75 -25.19 -9.46
C PHE A 111 -2.91 -24.95 -8.45
N ARG A 112 -4.11 -25.50 -8.69
CA ARG A 112 -5.34 -25.32 -7.85
C ARG A 112 -5.55 -26.50 -6.88
N VAL A 113 -6.13 -26.25 -5.70
CA VAL A 113 -6.45 -27.33 -4.72
C VAL A 113 -7.42 -28.35 -5.34
N SER A 114 -8.35 -27.87 -6.15
CA SER A 114 -9.30 -28.71 -6.91
C SER A 114 -8.61 -29.74 -7.79
N THR A 115 -7.48 -29.41 -8.42
CA THR A 115 -6.73 -30.31 -9.31
C THR A 115 -6.14 -31.48 -8.54
N LEU A 116 -5.65 -31.22 -7.32
CA LEU A 116 -5.07 -32.24 -6.47
C LEU A 116 -6.13 -33.18 -5.86
N LEU A 117 -7.26 -32.61 -5.42
CA LEU A 117 -8.41 -33.39 -4.95
C LEU A 117 -8.97 -34.32 -6.04
N ARG A 118 -9.02 -33.85 -7.30
CA ARG A 118 -9.36 -34.69 -8.45
C ARG A 118 -8.34 -35.83 -8.63
N GLY A 119 -7.05 -35.52 -8.52
CA GLY A 119 -5.99 -36.54 -8.57
C GLY A 119 -6.24 -37.69 -7.60
N PHE A 120 -6.56 -37.40 -6.33
CA PHE A 120 -6.89 -38.43 -5.34
C PHE A 120 -8.23 -39.13 -5.60
N LEU A 121 -9.22 -38.43 -6.17
CA LEU A 121 -10.52 -39.02 -6.50
C LEU A 121 -10.45 -39.97 -7.71
N SER A 122 -9.42 -39.83 -8.56
CA SER A 122 -9.20 -40.67 -9.74
C SER A 122 -9.12 -42.15 -9.39
N PHE A 123 -8.49 -42.50 -8.27
CA PHE A 123 -8.38 -43.87 -7.78
C PHE A 123 -9.75 -44.47 -7.45
N LYS A 124 -10.59 -43.74 -6.70
CA LYS A 124 -11.97 -44.15 -6.39
C LYS A 124 -12.78 -44.38 -7.66
N ARG A 125 -12.58 -43.54 -8.66
CA ARG A 125 -13.30 -43.61 -9.94
C ARG A 125 -12.85 -44.80 -10.77
N GLY A 126 -11.54 -45.00 -10.91
CA GLY A 126 -10.98 -46.16 -11.62
C GLY A 126 -11.42 -47.48 -10.98
N VAL A 127 -11.30 -47.61 -9.66
CA VAL A 127 -11.72 -48.82 -8.93
C VAL A 127 -13.23 -49.07 -9.09
N ALA A 128 -14.07 -48.04 -8.96
CA ALA A 128 -15.52 -48.20 -9.10
C ALA A 128 -15.94 -48.70 -10.49
N VAL A 129 -15.28 -48.22 -11.55
CA VAL A 129 -15.55 -48.68 -12.93
C VAL A 129 -15.16 -50.14 -13.09
N VAL A 130 -13.95 -50.53 -12.65
CA VAL A 130 -13.46 -51.91 -12.80
C VAL A 130 -14.29 -52.90 -11.95
N ILE A 131 -14.70 -52.53 -10.74
CA ILE A 131 -15.61 -53.34 -9.90
C ILE A 131 -16.96 -53.56 -10.61
N ALA A 132 -17.49 -52.54 -11.29
CA ALA A 132 -18.74 -52.64 -12.03
C ALA A 132 -18.60 -53.54 -13.28
N GLU A 133 -17.47 -53.45 -13.99
CA GLU A 133 -17.14 -54.33 -15.13
C GLU A 133 -17.05 -55.80 -14.71
N GLU A 134 -16.42 -56.09 -13.56
CA GLU A 134 -16.33 -57.45 -13.00
C GLU A 134 -17.62 -57.92 -12.31
N ARG A 135 -18.66 -57.07 -12.26
CA ARG A 135 -19.99 -57.38 -11.69
C ARG A 135 -19.94 -57.94 -10.27
N TRP A 136 -19.12 -57.32 -9.42
CA TRP A 136 -18.96 -57.78 -8.04
C TRP A 136 -20.29 -57.81 -7.27
N PRO A 137 -20.46 -58.74 -6.32
CA PRO A 137 -21.59 -58.72 -5.40
C PRO A 137 -21.68 -57.39 -4.65
N ALA A 138 -22.90 -56.84 -4.50
CA ALA A 138 -23.11 -55.52 -3.92
C ALA A 138 -22.44 -55.33 -2.55
N ARG A 139 -22.49 -56.36 -1.68
CA ARG A 139 -21.84 -56.33 -0.36
C ARG A 139 -20.32 -56.16 -0.46
N GLU A 140 -19.69 -56.88 -1.37
CA GLU A 140 -18.23 -56.87 -1.55
C GLU A 140 -17.77 -55.57 -2.22
N ALA A 141 -18.51 -55.12 -3.24
CA ALA A 141 -18.30 -53.83 -3.88
C ALA A 141 -18.41 -52.66 -2.87
N LEU A 142 -19.45 -52.65 -2.03
CA LEU A 142 -19.63 -51.63 -1.00
C LEU A 142 -18.49 -51.65 0.04
N ALA A 143 -18.06 -52.84 0.45
CA ALA A 143 -16.95 -52.99 1.39
C ALA A 143 -15.65 -52.42 0.79
N ALA A 144 -15.28 -52.83 -0.44
CA ALA A 144 -14.08 -52.36 -1.12
C ALA A 144 -14.11 -50.85 -1.38
N LEU A 145 -15.23 -50.29 -1.87
CA LEU A 145 -15.37 -48.85 -2.10
C LEU A 145 -15.31 -48.05 -0.80
N GLY A 146 -15.78 -48.62 0.32
CA GLY A 146 -15.61 -48.05 1.65
C GLY A 146 -14.13 -47.91 2.03
N LEU A 147 -13.30 -48.92 1.74
CA LEU A 147 -11.85 -48.86 1.98
C LEU A 147 -11.17 -47.80 1.13
N VAL A 148 -11.54 -47.71 -0.15
CA VAL A 148 -11.02 -46.68 -1.06
C VAL A 148 -11.42 -45.27 -0.59
N GLU A 149 -12.62 -45.12 -0.02
CA GLU A 149 -13.08 -43.87 0.55
C GLU A 149 -12.33 -43.49 1.84
N GLU A 150 -11.98 -44.45 2.69
CA GLU A 150 -11.15 -44.20 3.88
C GLU A 150 -9.74 -43.68 3.50
N VAL A 151 -9.06 -44.32 2.55
CA VAL A 151 -7.72 -43.87 2.10
C VAL A 151 -7.78 -42.53 1.36
N TYR A 152 -8.88 -42.24 0.65
CA TYR A 152 -9.13 -40.93 0.06
C TYR A 152 -9.24 -39.83 1.12
N TYR A 153 -10.02 -40.04 2.18
CA TYR A 153 -10.16 -39.05 3.26
C TYR A 153 -8.83 -38.80 3.97
N GLU A 154 -8.05 -39.84 4.22
CA GLU A 154 -6.73 -39.73 4.83
C GLU A 154 -5.81 -38.81 4.01
N ALA A 155 -5.71 -39.06 2.71
CA ALA A 155 -4.91 -38.24 1.81
C ALA A 155 -5.36 -36.76 1.78
N ILE A 156 -6.67 -36.49 1.82
CA ILE A 156 -7.19 -35.11 1.86
C ILE A 156 -6.79 -34.40 3.14
N PHE A 157 -6.93 -35.04 4.29
CA PHE A 157 -6.65 -34.39 5.56
C PHE A 157 -5.15 -34.08 5.72
N GLU A 158 -4.28 -35.05 5.40
CA GLU A 158 -2.83 -34.85 5.45
C GLU A 158 -2.38 -33.74 4.50
N LEU A 159 -2.92 -33.74 3.28
CA LEU A 159 -2.69 -32.67 2.32
C LEU A 159 -3.17 -31.31 2.83
N SER A 160 -4.36 -31.27 3.45
CA SER A 160 -4.95 -30.02 3.93
C SER A 160 -4.09 -29.38 5.02
N ASP A 161 -3.55 -30.19 5.93
CA ASP A 161 -2.65 -29.72 6.99
C ASP A 161 -1.36 -29.16 6.37
N VAL A 162 -0.70 -29.90 5.45
CA VAL A 162 0.52 -29.44 4.75
C VAL A 162 0.28 -28.16 3.92
N TYR A 163 -0.87 -28.08 3.25
CA TYR A 163 -1.22 -26.92 2.43
C TYR A 163 -1.52 -25.70 3.30
N GLY A 164 -2.19 -25.90 4.45
CA GLY A 164 -2.46 -24.84 5.42
C GLY A 164 -1.18 -24.21 5.95
N GLU A 165 -0.21 -25.04 6.38
CA GLU A 165 1.09 -24.57 6.87
C GLU A 165 1.86 -23.76 5.82
N LYS A 166 1.94 -24.28 4.59
CA LYS A 166 2.63 -23.57 3.50
C LYS A 166 1.94 -22.28 3.09
N LEU A 167 0.61 -22.25 3.04
CA LEU A 167 -0.13 -21.04 2.70
C LEU A 167 0.14 -19.94 3.76
N VAL A 168 0.04 -20.29 5.04
CA VAL A 168 0.35 -19.36 6.13
C VAL A 168 1.79 -18.87 6.03
N GLY A 169 2.75 -19.78 5.79
CA GLY A 169 4.16 -19.41 5.58
C GLY A 169 4.35 -18.41 4.44
N SER A 170 3.73 -18.65 3.28
CA SER A 170 3.81 -17.76 2.11
C SER A 170 3.20 -16.39 2.37
N VAL A 171 2.05 -16.33 3.07
CA VAL A 171 1.39 -15.07 3.41
C VAL A 171 2.25 -14.25 4.38
N VAL A 172 2.85 -14.91 5.39
CA VAL A 172 3.74 -14.24 6.35
C VAL A 172 5.00 -13.72 5.66
N ALA A 173 5.62 -14.51 4.78
CA ALA A 173 6.79 -14.08 4.00
C ALA A 173 6.45 -12.86 3.13
N ARG A 174 5.36 -12.93 2.36
CA ARG A 174 4.93 -11.83 1.49
C ARG A 174 4.59 -10.57 2.27
N LYS A 175 3.97 -10.71 3.45
CA LYS A 175 3.70 -9.57 4.33
C LYS A 175 4.98 -8.86 4.76
N ARG A 176 6.02 -9.62 5.15
CA ARG A 176 7.32 -9.05 5.55
C ARG A 176 8.01 -8.30 4.41
N GLU A 177 7.99 -8.85 3.21
CA GLU A 177 8.54 -8.17 2.01
C GLU A 177 7.88 -6.81 1.79
N LEU A 178 6.54 -6.75 1.85
CA LEU A 178 5.79 -5.52 1.67
C LEU A 178 6.05 -4.50 2.80
N GLU A 179 6.25 -4.96 4.03
CA GLU A 179 6.59 -4.08 5.16
C GLU A 179 7.96 -3.40 4.96
N VAL A 180 8.94 -4.14 4.41
CA VAL A 180 10.26 -3.59 4.07
C VAL A 180 10.16 -2.56 2.94
N GLU A 181 9.50 -2.91 1.83
CA GLU A 181 9.33 -2.00 0.68
C GLU A 181 8.59 -0.70 1.07
N LEU A 182 7.55 -0.82 1.90
CA LEU A 182 6.80 0.33 2.40
C LEU A 182 7.64 1.23 3.30
N GLY A 183 8.53 0.65 4.12
CA GLY A 183 9.47 1.39 4.96
C GLY A 183 10.44 2.22 4.13
N GLU A 184 11.04 1.63 3.10
CA GLU A 184 11.96 2.32 2.19
C GLU A 184 11.28 3.46 1.44
N LYS A 185 10.08 3.22 0.88
CA LYS A 185 9.31 4.28 0.20
C LYS A 185 8.91 5.41 1.14
N ARG A 186 8.60 5.13 2.42
CA ARG A 186 8.29 6.15 3.41
C ARG A 186 9.49 7.04 3.71
N ALA A 187 10.65 6.44 3.95
CA ALA A 187 11.89 7.20 4.18
C ALA A 187 12.25 8.09 2.97
N GLU A 188 12.08 7.59 1.74
CA GLU A 188 12.28 8.38 0.52
C GLU A 188 11.31 9.58 0.44
N LEU A 189 10.04 9.38 0.79
CA LEU A 189 9.05 10.47 0.80
C LEU A 189 9.34 11.51 1.88
N GLU A 190 9.79 11.09 3.06
CA GLU A 190 10.18 11.99 4.15
C GLU A 190 11.38 12.88 3.77
N ASP A 191 12.38 12.32 3.09
CA ASP A 191 13.52 13.07 2.57
C ASP A 191 13.11 14.10 1.50
N LYS A 192 12.19 13.70 0.60
CA LYS A 192 11.61 14.62 -0.40
C LYS A 192 10.81 15.76 0.25
N ILE A 193 10.01 15.47 1.28
CA ILE A 193 9.26 16.50 2.02
C ILE A 193 10.23 17.50 2.66
N THR A 194 11.27 17.00 3.31
CA THR A 194 12.30 17.84 3.95
C THR A 194 12.98 18.76 2.93
N THR A 195 13.32 18.23 1.75
CA THR A 195 13.91 19.01 0.66
C THR A 195 12.94 20.09 0.14
N ILE A 196 11.67 19.75 -0.06
CA ILE A 196 10.63 20.70 -0.50
C ILE A 196 10.46 21.83 0.53
N ASP A 197 10.46 21.51 1.82
CA ASP A 197 10.29 22.51 2.87
C ASP A 197 11.50 23.45 2.96
N ALA A 198 12.72 22.93 2.78
CA ALA A 198 13.92 23.75 2.66
C ALA A 198 13.86 24.70 1.45
N GLN A 199 13.47 24.19 0.28
CA GLN A 199 13.28 25.01 -0.93
C GLN A 199 12.20 26.08 -0.74
N ARG A 200 11.08 25.74 -0.07
CA ARG A 200 10.02 26.72 0.27
C ARG A 200 10.50 27.78 1.26
N ALA A 201 11.38 27.42 2.20
CA ALA A 201 11.99 28.39 3.11
C ALA A 201 12.92 29.36 2.36
N GLU A 202 13.73 28.86 1.43
CA GLU A 202 14.60 29.67 0.58
C GLU A 202 13.81 30.61 -0.35
N LEU A 203 12.77 30.09 -1.01
CA LEU A 203 11.87 30.92 -1.83
C LEU A 203 11.19 32.02 -1.01
N ARG A 204 10.81 31.75 0.25
CA ARG A 204 10.25 32.77 1.15
C ARG A 204 11.29 33.85 1.49
N ALA A 205 12.53 33.46 1.78
CA ALA A 205 13.62 34.40 2.04
C ALA A 205 13.92 35.31 0.82
N LEU A 206 13.69 34.82 -0.39
CA LEU A 206 13.85 35.59 -1.63
C LEU A 206 12.65 36.51 -1.96
N SER A 207 11.52 36.39 -1.27
CA SER A 207 10.22 36.96 -1.72
C SER A 207 9.88 38.39 -1.25
N SER A 208 10.77 39.09 -0.52
CA SER A 208 10.63 40.53 -0.28
C SER A 208 12.00 41.20 -0.07
N PRO A 209 12.79 41.36 -1.16
CA PRO A 209 14.07 42.04 -1.07
C PRO A 209 13.82 43.54 -0.83
N VAL A 210 14.38 44.07 0.26
CA VAL A 210 14.53 45.52 0.43
C VAL A 210 15.63 45.98 -0.52
N LEU A 211 15.25 46.76 -1.52
CA LEU A 211 16.13 47.24 -2.58
C LEU A 211 16.74 48.59 -2.21
N ARG A 212 18.03 48.78 -2.47
CA ARG A 212 18.67 50.10 -2.39
C ARG A 212 18.60 50.78 -3.74
N VAL A 213 17.71 51.75 -3.88
CA VAL A 213 17.43 52.45 -5.14
C VAL A 213 18.19 53.76 -5.29
N TRP A 214 18.69 54.32 -4.18
CA TRP A 214 19.58 55.48 -4.15
C TRP A 214 20.38 55.48 -2.83
N GLU A 215 21.45 56.28 -2.76
CA GLU A 215 22.19 56.47 -1.51
C GLU A 215 21.27 57.07 -0.44
N GLY A 216 21.02 56.34 0.64
CA GLY A 216 20.08 56.72 1.69
C GLY A 216 18.60 56.52 1.36
N VAL A 217 18.24 55.85 0.25
CA VAL A 217 16.84 55.51 -0.10
C VAL A 217 16.67 54.01 -0.31
N LEU A 218 15.72 53.42 0.41
CA LEU A 218 15.32 52.02 0.26
C LEU A 218 13.93 51.89 -0.35
N LEU A 219 13.67 50.77 -1.00
CA LEU A 219 12.39 50.37 -1.57
C LEU A 219 12.01 48.97 -1.05
N LEU A 220 10.83 48.84 -0.47
CA LEU A 220 10.20 47.57 -0.11
C LEU A 220 8.99 47.34 -1.04
N PRO A 221 9.12 46.49 -2.07
CA PRO A 221 7.98 46.09 -2.89
C PRO A 221 7.16 45.00 -2.20
N LEU A 222 5.85 45.20 -2.11
CA LEU A 222 4.91 44.22 -1.58
C LEU A 222 4.02 43.67 -2.70
N VAL A 223 4.03 42.35 -2.88
CA VAL A 223 3.33 41.65 -3.97
C VAL A 223 2.45 40.53 -3.41
N GLY A 224 1.23 40.43 -3.95
CA GLY A 224 0.23 39.42 -3.59
C GLY A 224 -0.55 39.77 -2.32
N GLU A 225 -0.92 38.77 -1.54
CA GLU A 225 -1.62 38.94 -0.26
C GLU A 225 -0.64 39.03 0.91
N ILE A 226 -0.91 39.92 1.86
CA ILE A 226 -0.07 40.08 3.05
C ILE A 226 -0.61 39.24 4.20
N SER A 227 -0.04 38.05 4.40
CA SER A 227 -0.33 37.24 5.59
C SER A 227 0.41 37.79 6.82
N PRO A 228 -0.06 37.50 8.04
CA PRO A 228 0.61 37.92 9.28
C PRO A 228 2.10 37.54 9.36
N GLU A 229 2.45 36.34 8.89
CA GLU A 229 3.84 35.85 8.90
C GLU A 229 4.71 36.64 7.93
N ARG A 230 4.18 36.95 6.73
CA ARG A 230 4.87 37.77 5.73
C ARG A 230 5.04 39.21 6.22
N ALA A 231 4.03 39.76 6.88
CA ALA A 231 4.05 41.09 7.45
C ALA A 231 5.18 41.28 8.48
N GLU A 232 5.26 40.36 9.45
CA GLU A 232 6.29 40.41 10.48
C GLU A 232 7.69 40.21 9.90
N HIS A 233 7.84 39.27 8.95
CA HIS A 233 9.11 39.06 8.27
C HIS A 233 9.55 40.31 7.48
N ALA A 234 8.67 40.88 6.66
CA ALA A 234 8.95 42.07 5.86
C ALA A 234 9.32 43.29 6.72
N LYS A 235 8.58 43.50 7.82
CA LYS A 235 8.89 44.54 8.82
C LYS A 235 10.28 44.33 9.42
N GLY A 236 10.61 43.12 9.84
CA GLY A 236 11.93 42.79 10.40
C GLY A 236 13.08 43.07 9.43
N VAL A 237 12.94 42.60 8.18
CA VAL A 237 13.93 42.82 7.12
C VAL A 237 14.08 44.32 6.81
N LEU A 238 12.97 45.06 6.73
CA LEU A 238 12.98 46.50 6.48
C LEU A 238 13.73 47.26 7.59
N LEU A 239 13.37 47.05 8.85
CA LEU A 239 13.99 47.76 9.97
C LEU A 239 15.48 47.45 10.08
N HIS A 240 15.87 46.19 9.86
CA HIS A 240 17.28 45.81 9.79
C HIS A 240 18.01 46.52 8.63
N ALA A 241 17.40 46.59 7.46
CA ALA A 241 17.96 47.25 6.29
C ALA A 241 18.12 48.77 6.48
N ILE A 242 17.17 49.44 7.13
CA ILE A 242 17.27 50.88 7.45
C ILE A 242 18.53 51.15 8.28
N GLY A 243 18.76 50.36 9.33
CA GLY A 243 19.94 50.50 10.19
C GLY A 243 21.23 50.19 9.44
N ARG A 244 21.27 49.06 8.72
CA ARG A 244 22.43 48.59 7.96
C ARG A 244 22.87 49.59 6.89
N TYR A 245 21.92 50.13 6.12
CA TYR A 245 22.19 51.04 5.01
C TYR A 245 22.07 52.52 5.38
N ARG A 246 21.85 52.82 6.68
CA ARG A 246 21.63 54.19 7.20
C ARG A 246 20.62 54.98 6.37
N ALA A 247 19.54 54.32 5.97
CA ALA A 247 18.53 54.89 5.11
C ALA A 247 17.89 56.12 5.77
N ARG A 248 17.59 57.13 4.96
CA ARG A 248 16.89 58.36 5.36
C ARG A 248 15.44 58.33 4.91
N VAL A 249 15.18 57.67 3.79
CA VAL A 249 13.85 57.52 3.22
C VAL A 249 13.61 56.06 2.85
N VAL A 250 12.39 55.58 3.11
CA VAL A 250 11.91 54.27 2.70
C VAL A 250 10.66 54.45 1.85
N LEU A 251 10.65 53.85 0.67
CA LEU A 251 9.47 53.70 -0.17
C LEU A 251 8.88 52.31 0.09
N ILE A 252 7.61 52.24 0.47
CA ILE A 252 6.84 50.99 0.53
C ILE A 252 5.92 50.99 -0.68
N ASP A 253 6.14 50.06 -1.62
CA ASP A 253 5.37 49.97 -2.86
C ASP A 253 4.29 48.90 -2.73
N VAL A 254 3.04 49.35 -2.74
CA VAL A 254 1.84 48.52 -2.61
C VAL A 254 1.14 48.26 -3.94
N THR A 255 1.74 48.67 -5.07
CA THR A 255 1.17 48.50 -6.42
C THR A 255 0.85 47.03 -6.74
N GLY A 256 1.63 46.10 -6.19
CA GLY A 256 1.51 44.66 -6.40
C GLY A 256 0.55 43.93 -5.45
N LEU A 257 -0.11 44.63 -4.53
CA LEU A 257 -1.10 44.01 -3.64
C LEU A 257 -2.43 43.79 -4.37
N SER A 258 -3.02 42.61 -4.18
CA SER A 258 -4.28 42.20 -4.83
C SER A 258 -5.48 42.98 -4.27
N VAL A 259 -5.54 43.06 -2.94
CA VAL A 259 -6.60 43.73 -2.15
C VAL A 259 -5.93 44.32 -0.91
N VAL A 260 -6.34 45.52 -0.51
CA VAL A 260 -5.97 46.12 0.79
C VAL A 260 -7.18 46.04 1.70
N ASP A 261 -7.18 45.06 2.60
CA ASP A 261 -8.19 44.88 3.63
C ASP A 261 -7.77 45.52 4.97
N ALA A 262 -8.57 45.32 6.01
CA ALA A 262 -8.29 45.88 7.33
C ALA A 262 -6.97 45.40 7.93
N HIS A 263 -6.59 44.15 7.67
CA HIS A 263 -5.33 43.59 8.16
C HIS A 263 -4.13 44.21 7.43
N ALA A 264 -4.17 44.21 6.10
CA ALA A 264 -3.13 44.77 5.25
C ALA A 264 -2.88 46.24 5.59
N ALA A 265 -3.95 47.03 5.75
CA ALA A 265 -3.85 48.41 6.11
C ALA A 265 -3.17 48.60 7.47
N GLY A 266 -3.65 47.91 8.53
CA GLY A 266 -3.04 47.99 9.87
C GLY A 266 -1.56 47.59 9.92
N VAL A 267 -1.17 46.58 9.14
CA VAL A 267 0.22 46.16 8.97
C VAL A 267 1.06 47.26 8.32
N LEU A 268 0.56 47.89 7.26
CA LEU A 268 1.25 48.97 6.56
C LEU A 268 1.44 50.19 7.46
N GLY A 269 0.43 50.62 8.22
CA GLY A 269 0.61 51.70 9.20
C GLY A 269 1.61 51.35 10.29
N ALA A 270 1.59 50.11 10.79
CA ALA A 270 2.58 49.66 11.77
C ALA A 270 4.02 49.73 11.21
N MET A 271 4.24 49.32 9.96
CA MET A 271 5.54 49.43 9.29
C MET A 271 5.97 50.89 9.12
N MET A 272 5.06 51.78 8.75
CA MET A 272 5.34 53.21 8.57
C MET A 272 5.71 53.89 9.89
N ARG A 273 4.99 53.57 10.98
CA ARG A 273 5.32 54.04 12.34
C ARG A 273 6.69 53.53 12.79
N ALA A 274 6.96 52.23 12.62
CA ALA A 274 8.24 51.64 12.98
C ALA A 274 9.41 52.25 12.20
N THR A 275 9.22 52.54 10.91
CA THR A 275 10.20 53.24 10.06
C THR A 275 10.55 54.62 10.62
N GLY A 276 9.52 55.40 11.00
CA GLY A 276 9.69 56.70 11.64
C GLY A 276 10.44 56.63 12.96
N LEU A 277 10.12 55.64 13.81
CA LEU A 277 10.79 55.44 15.11
C LEU A 277 12.27 55.09 14.98
N VAL A 278 12.67 54.40 13.91
CA VAL A 278 14.09 54.10 13.62
C VAL A 278 14.81 55.29 12.95
N GLY A 279 14.10 56.40 12.69
CA GLY A 279 14.68 57.65 12.20
C GLY A 279 14.74 57.77 10.67
N ALA A 280 13.93 57.00 9.95
CA ALA A 280 13.75 57.14 8.50
C ALA A 280 12.35 57.68 8.17
N GLU A 281 12.24 58.48 7.11
CA GLU A 281 10.97 58.96 6.59
C GLU A 281 10.31 57.85 5.74
N GLY A 282 9.19 57.32 6.21
CA GLY A 282 8.39 56.34 5.45
C GLY A 282 7.51 57.04 4.42
N MET A 283 7.47 56.50 3.20
CA MET A 283 6.57 56.94 2.12
C MET A 283 5.87 55.74 1.50
N LEU A 284 4.57 55.87 1.24
CA LEU A 284 3.77 54.83 0.59
C LEU A 284 3.57 55.19 -0.89
N VAL A 285 3.81 54.25 -1.79
CA VAL A 285 3.63 54.46 -3.24
C VAL A 285 2.69 53.42 -3.84
N GLY A 286 1.93 53.81 -4.88
CA GLY A 286 1.02 52.88 -5.56
C GLY A 286 -0.35 52.71 -4.89
N VAL A 287 -0.75 53.67 -4.04
CA VAL A 287 -2.04 53.62 -3.32
C VAL A 287 -3.20 53.87 -4.28
N ARG A 288 -4.08 52.89 -4.44
CA ARG A 288 -5.33 52.99 -5.22
C ARG A 288 -6.49 53.51 -4.35
N GLY A 289 -7.60 53.89 -4.99
CA GLY A 289 -8.74 54.52 -4.30
C GLY A 289 -9.49 53.61 -3.31
N ASP A 290 -9.46 52.31 -3.53
CA ASP A 290 -9.93 51.29 -2.58
C ASP A 290 -9.03 51.19 -1.34
N ALA A 291 -7.71 51.11 -1.52
CA ALA A 291 -6.75 51.12 -0.43
C ALA A 291 -6.83 52.41 0.40
N ALA A 292 -6.96 53.57 -0.26
CA ALA A 292 -7.11 54.86 0.42
C ALA A 292 -8.36 54.92 1.32
N ARG A 293 -9.50 54.38 0.86
CA ARG A 293 -10.72 54.28 1.68
C ARG A 293 -10.50 53.42 2.92
N MET A 294 -9.89 52.25 2.74
CA MET A 294 -9.62 51.32 3.84
C MET A 294 -8.74 51.95 4.94
N PHE A 295 -7.69 52.69 4.58
CA PHE A 295 -6.85 53.40 5.56
C PHE A 295 -7.62 54.44 6.38
N VAL A 296 -8.55 55.15 5.74
CA VAL A 296 -9.40 56.14 6.41
C VAL A 296 -10.41 55.45 7.34
N GLU A 297 -11.02 54.35 6.91
CA GLU A 297 -12.02 53.60 7.68
C GLU A 297 -11.46 53.01 8.98
N ILE A 298 -10.21 52.53 8.96
CA ILE A 298 -9.55 51.95 10.15
C ILE A 298 -9.08 53.05 11.11
N GLY A 299 -9.07 54.31 10.67
CA GLY A 299 -8.55 55.43 11.45
C GLY A 299 -7.03 55.39 11.60
N GLU A 300 -6.31 54.73 10.68
CA GLU A 300 -4.86 54.76 10.67
C GLU A 300 -4.37 56.15 10.25
N LEU A 301 -4.11 56.99 11.25
CA LEU A 301 -3.45 58.27 11.07
C LEU A 301 -1.98 58.02 10.71
N PHE A 302 -1.66 58.15 9.43
CA PHE A 302 -0.30 58.32 8.94
C PHE A 302 0.26 59.70 9.32
N LEU A 303 0.41 59.98 10.62
CA LEU A 303 0.98 61.23 11.09
C LEU A 303 2.41 61.38 10.54
N GLY A 304 2.55 62.24 9.53
CA GLY A 304 3.82 62.56 8.89
C GLY A 304 4.22 61.66 7.70
N ALA A 305 3.43 60.65 7.33
CA ALA A 305 3.76 59.85 6.14
C ALA A 305 3.29 60.51 4.85
N ARG A 306 4.12 60.41 3.81
CA ARG A 306 3.77 60.89 2.47
C ARG A 306 3.29 59.74 1.59
N THR A 307 2.26 59.99 0.80
CA THR A 307 1.77 59.04 -0.20
C THR A 307 2.02 59.59 -1.60
N PHE A 308 2.31 58.70 -2.55
CA PHE A 308 2.47 59.04 -3.96
C PHE A 308 1.72 58.03 -4.83
N ALA A 309 1.10 58.52 -5.92
CA ALA A 309 0.36 57.66 -6.85
C ALA A 309 1.28 56.66 -7.57
N THR A 310 2.53 57.04 -7.85
CA THR A 310 3.50 56.20 -8.56
C THR A 310 4.83 56.10 -7.82
N LEU A 311 5.52 54.96 -7.99
CA LEU A 311 6.89 54.78 -7.48
C LEU A 311 7.85 55.85 -8.01
N GLY A 312 7.68 56.28 -9.27
CA GLY A 312 8.50 57.32 -9.88
C GLY A 312 8.40 58.66 -9.16
N ASP A 313 7.19 59.07 -8.76
CA ASP A 313 6.98 60.31 -8.02
C ASP A 313 7.54 60.24 -6.60
N GLY A 314 7.33 59.11 -5.92
CA GLY A 314 7.92 58.84 -4.61
C GLY A 314 9.44 58.87 -4.65
N LEU A 315 10.05 58.22 -5.65
CA LEU A 315 11.51 58.19 -5.81
C LEU A 315 12.09 59.58 -6.09
N ARG A 316 11.47 60.37 -6.99
CA ARG A 316 11.90 61.76 -7.23
C ARG A 316 11.86 62.58 -5.96
N HIS A 317 10.80 62.42 -5.15
CA HIS A 317 10.68 63.13 -3.88
C HIS A 317 11.73 62.67 -2.87
N ALA A 318 11.92 61.35 -2.71
CA ALA A 318 12.89 60.77 -1.80
C ALA A 318 14.32 61.25 -2.10
N ILE A 319 14.74 61.21 -3.37
CA ILE A 319 16.07 61.68 -3.78
C ILE A 319 16.24 63.17 -3.46
N ARG A 320 15.26 64.01 -3.83
CA ARG A 320 15.30 65.44 -3.47
C ARG A 320 15.43 65.61 -1.97
N ARG A 321 14.64 64.89 -1.17
CA ARG A 321 14.67 64.97 0.30
C ARG A 321 16.05 64.66 0.86
N VAL A 322 16.67 63.57 0.42
CA VAL A 322 18.03 63.20 0.85
C VAL A 322 19.05 64.26 0.47
N LEU A 323 19.00 64.78 -0.77
CA LEU A 323 19.91 65.82 -1.23
C LEU A 323 19.79 67.13 -0.41
N HIS A 324 18.58 67.50 0.01
CA HIS A 324 18.37 68.67 0.88
C HIS A 324 18.92 68.44 2.29
N LEU A 325 18.71 67.24 2.85
CA LEU A 325 19.23 66.88 4.19
C LEU A 325 20.76 66.85 4.21
N SER A 326 21.41 66.46 3.10
CA SER A 326 22.87 66.49 2.97
C SER A 326 23.41 67.92 2.93
N LYS A 327 22.74 68.86 2.23
CA LYS A 327 23.14 70.27 2.18
C LYS A 327 22.97 70.99 3.52
N ALA A 328 21.95 70.65 4.30
CA ALA A 328 21.69 71.24 5.61
C ALA A 328 22.69 70.81 6.71
N ARG A 329 23.52 69.79 6.46
CA ARG A 329 24.57 69.30 7.39
C ARG A 329 25.98 69.82 7.05
N SER A 330 26.14 70.53 5.95
CA SER A 330 27.43 71.09 5.49
C SER A 330 27.64 72.55 5.92
N PHE A 331 26.80 73.05 6.84
CA PHE A 331 26.90 74.34 7.51
C PHE A 331 26.89 74.11 9.02
#